data_AF-A0A067DX28-F1
#
_entry.id   AF-A0A067DX28-F1
#
_cell.length_a   1.000
_cell.length_b   1.000
_cell.length_c   1.000
_cell.angle_alpha   90.00
_cell.angle_beta   90.00
_cell.angle_gamma   90.00
#
_symmetry.space_group_name_H-M   'P 1'
#
loop_
_entity.id
_entity.type
_entity.pdbx_description
1 polymer ?
#
loop_
_entity_poly.entity_id
_entity_poly.type
_entity_poly.pdbx_seq_one_letter_code
_entity_poly.pdbx_strand_id
1 'polypeptide(L)'
;MFCYCRLTYMPMSYLYGKRFVGPITPLILQLREEIYTQPYNEINWSKLRHYCAKEDVFFPHTPVQNLLWDTLYYVVEPIFNRWPFKKLRDKSLKVAMKHINYEDEASRYITIGCVEKPLNMLSCWVEDPNSDYFKKHLARITEYFWVGEDGLRVQSFGSQTWDCALAVQALLACNLTDEIGPILMKAHDFLKNSQVTDNPQGDFRSMFRHISKGGWTFSNKDHGWPVSDCSSESFLCCLHLSTMTPEIVGEKMEPERFYDAANFMLSIQVRKQRYRAIDNLIIFKACIFNDIGWKNLGMSKIPMGTGTLGDFPHSGRVWE
;
A
#
# COMPACT_ATOMS: atom_id res chain seq x y z
N MET A 1 8.64 -9.01 -6.28
CA MET A 1 7.36 -9.33 -5.60
C MET A 1 6.68 -8.02 -5.24
N PHE A 2 5.36 -7.93 -5.48
CA PHE A 2 4.55 -6.75 -5.17
C PHE A 2 4.60 -6.41 -3.67
N CYS A 3 4.51 -5.13 -3.29
CA CYS A 3 4.72 -4.67 -1.92
C CYS A 3 3.71 -5.28 -0.93
N TYR A 4 2.41 -5.27 -1.25
CA TYR A 4 1.38 -5.91 -0.41
C TYR A 4 1.70 -7.39 -0.18
N CYS A 5 2.00 -8.13 -1.25
CA CYS A 5 2.36 -9.54 -1.17
C CYS A 5 3.59 -9.75 -0.27
N ARG A 6 4.67 -9.00 -0.52
CA ARG A 6 5.91 -9.10 0.26
C ARG A 6 5.70 -8.82 1.74
N LEU A 7 5.02 -7.72 2.05
CA LEU A 7 4.83 -7.29 3.43
C LEU A 7 3.86 -8.20 4.17
N THR A 8 2.85 -8.78 3.51
CA THR A 8 2.01 -9.80 4.14
C THR A 8 2.73 -11.13 4.37
N TYR A 9 3.47 -11.63 3.38
CA TYR A 9 4.17 -12.92 3.54
C TYR A 9 5.36 -12.84 4.51
N MET A 10 5.88 -11.65 4.80
CA MET A 10 7.00 -11.46 5.71
C MET A 10 6.69 -11.89 7.16
N PRO A 11 5.69 -11.33 7.87
CA PRO A 11 5.30 -11.79 9.20
C PRO A 11 4.71 -13.20 9.17
N MET A 12 4.01 -13.61 8.09
CA MET A 12 3.57 -15.01 7.95
C MET A 12 4.76 -15.98 7.95
N SER A 13 5.81 -15.67 7.19
CA SER A 13 7.03 -16.49 7.13
C SER A 13 7.77 -16.50 8.46
N TYR A 14 7.78 -15.37 9.17
CA TYR A 14 8.36 -15.24 10.50
C TYR A 14 7.66 -16.14 11.51
N LEU A 15 6.33 -16.04 11.61
CA LEU A 15 5.50 -16.84 12.52
C LEU A 15 5.58 -18.33 12.17
N TYR A 16 5.54 -18.68 10.88
CA TYR A 16 5.72 -20.05 10.40
C TYR A 16 7.10 -20.61 10.81
N GLY A 17 8.17 -19.84 10.58
CA GLY A 17 9.53 -20.25 10.92
C GLY A 17 9.77 -20.36 12.43
N LYS A 18 9.10 -19.52 13.24
CA LYS A 18 9.08 -19.62 14.71
C LYS A 18 8.27 -20.81 15.21
N ARG A 19 7.43 -21.42 14.36
CA ARG A 19 6.45 -22.45 14.76
C ARG A 19 5.57 -21.96 15.91
N PHE A 20 5.19 -20.69 15.87
CA PHE A 20 4.41 -20.08 16.93
C PHE A 20 3.01 -20.72 17.01
N VAL A 21 2.61 -21.10 18.22
CA VAL A 21 1.29 -21.64 18.55
C VAL A 21 0.85 -20.98 19.86
N GLY A 22 -0.35 -20.39 19.86
CA GLY A 22 -0.93 -19.81 21.08
C GLY A 22 -1.37 -20.88 22.09
N PRO A 23 -1.72 -20.48 23.32
CA PRO A 23 -2.24 -21.40 24.33
C PRO A 23 -3.50 -22.13 23.83
N ILE A 24 -3.62 -23.43 24.09
CA ILE A 24 -4.84 -24.19 23.78
C ILE A 24 -5.88 -23.92 24.87
N THR A 25 -6.86 -23.08 24.56
CA THR A 25 -7.95 -22.70 25.46
C THR A 25 -9.18 -23.58 25.27
N PRO A 26 -10.15 -23.58 26.21
CA PRO A 26 -11.43 -24.28 26.02
C PRO A 26 -12.15 -23.88 24.73
N LEU A 27 -12.11 -22.60 24.36
CA LEU A 27 -12.66 -22.11 23.09
C LEU A 27 -11.97 -22.76 21.87
N ILE A 28 -10.63 -22.91 21.90
CA ILE A 28 -9.91 -23.59 20.82
C ILE A 28 -10.32 -25.07 20.71
N LEU A 29 -10.57 -25.74 21.84
CA LEU A 29 -11.05 -27.13 21.82
C LEU A 29 -12.45 -27.22 21.19
N GLN A 30 -13.37 -26.32 21.54
CA GLN A 30 -14.70 -26.25 20.91
C GLN A 30 -14.62 -25.98 19.41
N LEU A 31 -13.80 -25.01 18.99
CA LEU A 31 -13.59 -24.71 17.57
C LEU A 31 -13.07 -25.93 16.78
N ARG A 32 -12.24 -26.78 17.40
CA ARG A 32 -11.75 -28.02 16.75
C ARG A 32 -12.84 -29.08 16.56
N GLU A 33 -13.91 -29.03 17.33
CA GLU A 33 -15.07 -29.92 17.17
C GLU A 33 -16.07 -29.34 16.15
N GLU A 34 -16.15 -28.01 16.04
CA GLU A 34 -17.13 -27.31 15.19
C GLU A 34 -16.70 -27.14 13.73
N ILE A 35 -15.44 -26.75 13.46
CA ILE A 35 -15.03 -26.30 12.11
C ILE A 35 -14.55 -27.42 11.18
N TYR A 36 -14.40 -28.65 11.70
CA TYR A 36 -13.91 -29.79 10.93
C TYR A 36 -15.00 -30.86 10.80
N THR A 37 -15.11 -31.45 9.61
CA THR A 37 -16.09 -32.51 9.32
C THR A 37 -15.67 -33.90 9.81
N GLN A 38 -14.49 -34.01 10.44
CA GLN A 38 -13.92 -35.26 10.94
C GLN A 38 -13.23 -35.00 12.29
N PRO A 39 -13.04 -36.03 13.14
CA PRO A 39 -12.39 -35.86 14.43
C PRO A 39 -11.00 -35.20 14.28
N TYR A 40 -10.74 -34.13 15.03
CA TYR A 40 -9.52 -33.32 14.88
C TYR A 40 -8.23 -34.14 14.94
N ASN A 41 -8.18 -35.13 15.82
CA ASN A 41 -7.02 -36.00 16.04
C ASN A 41 -6.77 -37.00 14.90
N GLU A 42 -7.75 -37.20 14.01
CA GLU A 42 -7.67 -38.11 12.87
C GLU A 42 -7.32 -37.38 11.56
N ILE A 43 -7.21 -36.04 11.60
CA ILE A 43 -6.89 -35.22 10.42
C ILE A 43 -5.45 -35.46 9.96
N ASN A 44 -5.30 -35.90 8.71
CA ASN A 44 -4.01 -35.96 8.05
C ASN A 44 -3.68 -34.61 7.38
N TRP A 45 -3.14 -33.68 8.17
CA TRP A 45 -2.78 -32.33 7.74
C TRP A 45 -1.88 -32.28 6.50
N SER A 46 -0.99 -33.26 6.34
CA SER A 46 -0.04 -33.28 5.21
C SER A 46 -0.73 -33.43 3.86
N LYS A 47 -1.85 -34.18 3.81
CA LYS A 47 -2.66 -34.40 2.60
C LYS A 47 -3.55 -33.21 2.25
N LEU A 48 -3.83 -32.33 3.22
CA LEU A 48 -4.74 -31.19 3.05
C LEU A 48 -4.06 -29.92 2.53
N ARG A 49 -2.73 -29.89 2.36
CA ARG A 49 -1.99 -28.67 1.98
C ARG A 49 -2.40 -28.05 0.65
N HIS A 50 -2.88 -28.87 -0.29
CA HIS A 50 -3.37 -28.43 -1.59
C HIS A 50 -4.90 -28.42 -1.67
N TYR A 51 -5.59 -28.69 -0.56
CA TYR A 51 -7.03 -28.76 -0.52
C TYR A 51 -7.62 -27.37 -0.33
N CYS A 52 -8.41 -26.93 -1.31
CA CYS A 52 -9.19 -25.70 -1.28
C CYS A 52 -10.52 -25.99 -1.98
N ALA A 53 -11.62 -25.40 -1.50
CA ALA A 53 -12.93 -25.55 -2.13
C ALA A 53 -12.86 -25.02 -3.56
N LYS A 54 -13.44 -25.75 -4.52
CA LYS A 54 -13.28 -25.42 -5.95
C LYS A 54 -13.89 -24.05 -6.27
N GLU A 55 -14.93 -23.70 -5.54
CA GLU A 55 -15.69 -22.47 -5.63
C GLU A 55 -14.85 -21.24 -5.21
N ASP A 56 -13.87 -21.44 -4.31
CA ASP A 56 -13.01 -20.36 -3.77
C ASP A 56 -11.67 -20.22 -4.52
N VAL A 57 -11.33 -21.18 -5.39
CA VAL A 57 -10.06 -21.17 -6.13
C VAL A 57 -10.16 -20.25 -7.35
N PHE A 58 -9.77 -18.99 -7.18
CA PHE A 58 -9.71 -18.05 -8.28
C PHE A 58 -8.49 -18.26 -9.20
N PHE A 59 -7.33 -18.61 -8.61
CA PHE A 59 -6.10 -18.92 -9.35
C PHE A 59 -5.61 -20.34 -9.02
N PRO A 60 -5.95 -21.35 -9.84
CA PRO A 60 -5.53 -22.72 -9.57
C PRO A 60 -4.01 -22.88 -9.71
N HIS A 61 -3.43 -23.64 -8.78
CA HIS A 61 -2.00 -23.93 -8.82
C HIS A 61 -1.65 -24.87 -9.96
N THR A 62 -0.56 -24.56 -10.64
CA THR A 62 -0.02 -25.43 -11.69
C THR A 62 0.64 -26.69 -11.08
N PRO A 63 0.74 -27.82 -11.80
CA PRO A 63 1.46 -29.00 -11.31
C PRO A 63 2.91 -28.69 -10.92
N VAL A 64 3.57 -27.78 -11.63
CA VAL A 64 4.94 -27.32 -11.33
C VAL A 64 5.00 -26.57 -9.99
N GLN A 65 4.02 -25.72 -9.72
CA GLN A 65 3.90 -25.00 -8.45
C GLN A 65 3.66 -25.96 -7.28
N ASN A 66 2.77 -26.96 -7.46
CA ASN A 66 2.53 -27.99 -6.45
C ASN A 66 3.80 -28.80 -6.15
N LEU A 67 4.53 -29.22 -7.20
CA LEU A 67 5.81 -29.93 -7.04
C LEU A 67 6.85 -29.10 -6.28
N LEU A 68 6.95 -27.80 -6.58
CA LEU A 68 7.85 -26.89 -5.88
C LEU A 68 7.50 -26.82 -4.39
N TRP A 69 6.22 -26.62 -4.06
CA TRP A 69 5.77 -26.52 -2.68
C TRP A 69 5.89 -27.84 -1.91
N ASP A 70 5.68 -28.98 -2.57
CA ASP A 70 5.89 -30.30 -1.98
C ASP A 70 7.36 -30.56 -1.70
N THR A 71 8.24 -30.14 -2.60
CA THR A 71 9.68 -30.20 -2.37
C THR A 71 10.07 -29.33 -1.18
N LEU A 72 9.56 -28.10 -1.09
CA LEU A 72 9.83 -27.21 0.04
C LEU A 72 9.35 -27.83 1.37
N TYR A 73 8.18 -28.46 1.39
CA TYR A 73 7.59 -29.00 2.61
C TYR A 73 8.15 -30.36 3.02
N TYR A 74 8.25 -31.33 2.11
CA TYR A 74 8.67 -32.68 2.46
C TYR A 74 10.18 -32.86 2.49
N VAL A 75 10.94 -32.02 1.79
CA VAL A 75 12.39 -32.13 1.69
C VAL A 75 13.09 -31.00 2.45
N VAL A 76 12.81 -29.74 2.07
CA VAL A 76 13.57 -28.59 2.61
C VAL A 76 13.23 -28.35 4.08
N GLU A 77 11.95 -28.37 4.45
CA GLU A 77 11.52 -28.06 5.81
C GLU A 77 12.10 -29.01 6.88
N PRO A 78 12.12 -30.36 6.71
CA PRO A 78 12.81 -31.25 7.64
C PRO A 78 14.33 -31.00 7.75
N ILE A 79 15.00 -30.64 6.65
CA ILE A 79 16.43 -30.33 6.65
C ILE A 79 16.70 -29.08 7.52
N PHE A 80 15.91 -28.02 7.34
CA PHE A 80 16.06 -26.76 8.06
C PHE A 80 15.64 -26.83 9.54
N ASN A 81 14.96 -27.92 9.96
CA ASN A 81 14.71 -28.20 11.37
C ASN A 81 15.89 -28.89 12.08
N ARG A 82 16.91 -29.35 11.34
CA ARG A 82 18.05 -30.08 11.89
C ARG A 82 19.33 -29.24 11.90
N TRP A 83 20.24 -29.58 12.80
CA TRP A 83 21.57 -28.97 12.82
C TRP A 83 22.39 -29.43 11.59
N PRO A 84 23.16 -28.57 10.91
CA PRO A 84 23.42 -27.16 11.21
C PRO A 84 22.45 -26.16 10.55
N PHE A 85 21.57 -26.61 9.64
CA PHE A 85 20.69 -25.75 8.84
C PHE A 85 19.68 -24.95 9.68
N LYS A 86 19.35 -25.41 10.89
CA LYS A 86 18.58 -24.63 11.86
C LYS A 86 19.20 -23.24 12.13
N LYS A 87 20.54 -23.11 12.13
CA LYS A 87 21.21 -21.81 12.27
C LYS A 87 20.86 -20.84 11.14
N LEU A 88 20.64 -21.36 9.93
CA LEU A 88 20.21 -20.55 8.78
C LEU A 88 18.77 -20.06 8.96
N ARG A 89 17.88 -20.89 9.53
CA ARG A 89 16.54 -20.46 9.92
C ARG A 89 16.59 -19.36 10.97
N ASP A 90 17.36 -19.54 12.04
CA ASP A 90 17.47 -18.54 13.11
C ASP A 90 18.00 -17.21 12.57
N LYS A 91 18.98 -17.26 11.66
CA LYS A 91 19.47 -16.07 10.95
C LYS A 91 18.39 -15.42 10.09
N SER A 92 17.60 -16.21 9.37
CA SER A 92 16.52 -15.72 8.51
C SER A 92 15.39 -15.08 9.32
N LEU A 93 15.06 -15.63 10.49
CA LEU A 93 14.07 -15.06 11.41
C LEU A 93 14.50 -13.68 11.93
N LYS A 94 15.79 -13.50 12.26
CA LYS A 94 16.35 -12.19 12.63
C LYS A 94 16.25 -11.17 11.49
N VAL A 95 16.49 -11.60 10.25
CA VAL A 95 16.33 -10.75 9.08
C VAL A 95 14.87 -10.37 8.87
N ALA A 96 13.94 -11.33 8.95
CA ALA A 96 12.51 -11.05 8.83
C ALA A 96 12.04 -10.05 9.89
N MET A 97 12.41 -10.25 11.16
CA MET A 97 12.06 -9.33 12.24
C MET A 97 12.67 -7.93 12.05
N LYS A 98 13.90 -7.84 11.52
CA LYS A 98 14.50 -6.56 11.17
C LYS A 98 13.64 -5.80 10.13
N HIS A 99 13.13 -6.49 9.12
CA HIS A 99 12.26 -5.85 8.13
C HIS A 99 10.86 -5.52 8.66
N ILE A 100 10.29 -6.34 9.54
CA ILE A 100 9.03 -6.06 10.25
C ILE A 100 9.16 -4.78 11.07
N ASN A 101 10.14 -4.71 11.98
CA ASN A 101 10.36 -3.53 12.82
C ASN A 101 10.62 -2.26 12.00
N TYR A 102 11.34 -2.39 10.88
CA TYR A 102 11.58 -1.27 9.99
C TYR A 102 10.30 -0.78 9.31
N GLU A 103 9.45 -1.70 8.85
CA GLU A 103 8.15 -1.34 8.26
C GLU A 103 7.24 -0.68 9.30
N ASP A 104 7.23 -1.19 10.53
CA ASP A 104 6.48 -0.62 11.64
C ASP A 104 6.92 0.82 11.94
N GLU A 105 8.23 1.07 11.99
CA GLU A 105 8.76 2.43 12.19
C GLU A 105 8.46 3.35 11.00
N ALA A 106 8.70 2.88 9.77
CA ALA A 106 8.52 3.66 8.54
C ALA A 106 7.05 4.04 8.26
N SER A 107 6.10 3.26 8.78
CA SER A 107 4.65 3.51 8.66
C SER A 107 4.01 4.06 9.93
N ARG A 108 4.82 4.42 10.95
CA ARG A 108 4.31 4.83 12.29
C ARG A 108 3.29 3.83 12.83
N TYR A 109 3.61 2.56 12.70
CA TYR A 109 2.84 1.40 13.17
C TYR A 109 1.44 1.30 12.54
N ILE A 110 1.16 2.02 11.44
CA ILE A 110 -0.05 1.79 10.64
C ILE A 110 0.12 0.53 9.81
N THR A 111 1.31 0.30 9.25
CA THR A 111 1.63 -0.79 8.31
C THR A 111 0.95 -0.60 6.93
N ILE A 112 1.17 -1.50 5.94
CA ILE A 112 0.68 -1.30 4.56
C ILE A 112 -0.78 -1.71 4.38
N GLY A 113 -1.41 -2.37 5.36
CA GLY A 113 -2.82 -2.75 5.24
C GLY A 113 -3.35 -3.69 6.31
N CYS A 114 -4.67 -3.94 6.27
CA CYS A 114 -5.40 -4.62 7.34
C CYS A 114 -5.02 -6.08 7.57
N VAL A 115 -4.48 -6.76 6.56
CA VAL A 115 -4.01 -8.15 6.71
C VAL A 115 -2.65 -8.19 7.39
N GLU A 116 -1.76 -7.28 7.02
CA GLU A 116 -0.39 -7.28 7.53
C GLU A 116 -0.28 -6.61 8.91
N LYS A 117 -1.11 -5.60 9.19
CA LYS A 117 -1.23 -4.96 10.52
C LYS A 117 -1.30 -5.94 11.71
N PRO A 118 -2.26 -6.88 11.79
CA PRO A 118 -2.35 -7.81 12.91
C PRO A 118 -1.19 -8.83 12.90
N LEU A 119 -0.63 -9.17 11.73
CA LEU A 119 0.47 -10.12 11.63
C LEU A 119 1.79 -9.53 12.12
N ASN A 120 2.11 -8.27 11.78
CA ASN A 120 3.26 -7.57 12.35
C ASN A 120 3.07 -7.37 13.86
N MET A 121 1.89 -6.90 14.28
CA MET A 121 1.58 -6.72 15.69
C MET A 121 1.77 -8.03 16.49
N LEU A 122 1.28 -9.15 15.97
CA LEU A 122 1.48 -10.47 16.57
C LEU A 122 2.97 -10.86 16.57
N SER A 123 3.70 -10.59 15.49
CA SER A 123 5.13 -10.88 15.40
C SER A 123 5.93 -10.13 16.47
N CYS A 124 5.61 -8.84 16.73
CA CYS A 124 6.21 -8.07 17.82
C CYS A 124 5.83 -8.62 19.20
N TRP A 125 4.58 -9.03 19.40
CA TRP A 125 4.13 -9.65 20.65
C TRP A 125 4.84 -10.99 20.91
N VAL A 126 5.05 -11.79 19.87
CA VAL A 126 5.77 -13.08 19.96
C VAL A 126 7.23 -12.89 20.35
N GLU A 127 7.87 -11.79 19.94
CA GLU A 127 9.23 -11.45 20.39
C GLU A 127 9.25 -10.98 21.85
N ASP A 128 8.42 -10.00 22.17
CA ASP A 128 8.25 -9.49 23.54
C ASP A 128 6.90 -8.79 23.71
N PRO A 129 5.96 -9.37 24.50
CA PRO A 129 4.67 -8.76 24.82
C PRO A 129 4.76 -7.39 25.50
N ASN A 130 5.88 -7.06 26.13
CA ASN A 130 6.08 -5.79 26.83
C ASN A 130 6.84 -4.75 25.98
N SER A 131 7.19 -5.10 24.74
CA SER A 131 7.97 -4.23 23.85
C SER A 131 7.22 -2.95 23.47
N ASP A 132 7.98 -1.89 23.22
CA ASP A 132 7.42 -0.64 22.71
C ASP A 132 6.84 -0.81 21.30
N TYR A 133 7.36 -1.76 20.51
CA TYR A 133 6.79 -2.09 19.20
C TYR A 133 5.34 -2.55 19.36
N PHE A 134 5.08 -3.55 20.23
CA PHE A 134 3.72 -4.05 20.45
C PHE A 134 2.78 -2.96 20.99
N LYS A 135 3.23 -2.18 21.98
CA LYS A 135 2.42 -1.08 22.56
C LYS A 135 2.03 -0.03 21.51
N LYS A 136 2.94 0.33 20.61
CA LYS A 136 2.66 1.28 19.53
C LYS A 136 1.72 0.70 18.47
N HIS A 137 1.77 -0.61 18.20
CA HIS A 137 0.75 -1.26 17.36
C HIS A 137 -0.64 -1.16 17.98
N LEU A 138 -0.77 -1.45 19.28
CA LEU A 138 -2.04 -1.36 20.01
C LEU A 138 -2.64 0.06 19.95
N ALA A 139 -1.80 1.09 20.06
CA ALA A 139 -2.26 2.48 19.97
C ALA A 139 -2.87 2.85 18.60
N ARG A 140 -2.54 2.10 17.54
CA ARG A 140 -2.94 2.41 16.14
C ARG A 140 -3.95 1.41 15.56
N ILE A 141 -4.31 0.34 16.28
CA ILE A 141 -5.22 -0.68 15.73
C ILE A 141 -6.63 -0.14 15.48
N THR A 142 -7.04 0.88 16.25
CA THR A 142 -8.37 1.48 16.13
C THR A 142 -8.60 2.22 14.82
N GLU A 143 -7.54 2.62 14.11
CA GLU A 143 -7.63 3.26 12.78
C GLU A 143 -8.16 2.33 11.70
N TYR A 144 -8.07 1.02 11.95
CA TYR A 144 -8.59 -0.02 11.09
C TYR A 144 -10.07 -0.31 11.35
N PHE A 145 -10.68 0.28 12.38
CA PHE A 145 -12.09 0.06 12.70
C PHE A 145 -12.96 1.20 12.17
N TRP A 146 -14.05 0.84 11.50
CA TRP A 146 -15.05 1.76 10.98
C TRP A 146 -16.45 1.34 11.40
N VAL A 147 -17.26 2.26 11.89
CA VAL A 147 -18.68 2.02 12.20
C VAL A 147 -19.51 2.43 10.98
N GLY A 148 -20.03 1.44 10.26
CA GLY A 148 -20.98 1.62 9.16
C GLY A 148 -22.43 1.50 9.61
N GLU A 149 -23.35 1.65 8.65
CA GLU A 149 -24.80 1.46 8.87
C GLU A 149 -25.14 0.04 9.35
N ASP A 150 -24.31 -0.94 8.97
CA ASP A 150 -24.41 -2.36 9.32
C ASP A 150 -23.54 -2.77 10.52
N GLY A 151 -22.92 -1.81 11.21
CA GLY A 151 -22.12 -2.03 12.42
C GLY A 151 -20.62 -1.88 12.21
N LEU A 152 -19.84 -2.47 13.13
CA LEU A 152 -18.38 -2.31 13.17
C LEU A 152 -17.69 -3.24 12.16
N ARG A 153 -16.86 -2.67 11.30
CA ARG A 153 -16.04 -3.41 10.31
C ARG A 153 -14.57 -3.05 10.40
N VAL A 154 -13.72 -3.97 9.94
CA VAL A 154 -12.30 -3.72 9.72
C VAL A 154 -12.11 -3.18 8.30
N GLN A 155 -11.72 -1.92 8.19
CA GLN A 155 -11.22 -1.32 6.95
C GLN A 155 -9.70 -1.54 6.85
N SER A 156 -9.08 -1.03 5.78
CA SER A 156 -7.62 -0.85 5.76
C SER A 156 -7.25 0.37 6.61
N PHE A 157 -6.67 1.43 6.05
CA PHE A 157 -6.25 2.63 6.78
C PHE A 157 -7.01 3.89 6.33
N GLY A 158 -8.18 3.70 5.69
CA GLY A 158 -9.01 4.74 5.07
C GLY A 158 -8.55 5.14 3.65
N SER A 159 -9.32 6.02 3.01
CA SER A 159 -9.13 6.54 1.64
C SER A 159 -9.10 8.08 1.59
N GLN A 160 -8.76 8.73 2.71
CA GLN A 160 -9.01 10.16 2.94
C GLN A 160 -8.35 11.07 1.91
N THR A 161 -7.08 10.82 1.56
CA THR A 161 -6.35 11.62 0.56
C THR A 161 -6.90 11.39 -0.85
N TRP A 162 -7.18 10.14 -1.19
CA TRP A 162 -7.76 9.78 -2.48
C TRP A 162 -9.13 10.44 -2.68
N ASP A 163 -10.04 10.27 -1.72
CA ASP A 163 -11.39 10.81 -1.78
C ASP A 163 -11.38 12.34 -1.78
N CYS A 164 -10.51 12.97 -0.97
CA CYS A 164 -10.37 14.42 -0.95
C CYS A 164 -9.90 14.96 -2.30
N ALA A 165 -8.87 14.35 -2.90
CA ALA A 165 -8.36 14.79 -4.19
C ALA A 165 -9.45 14.69 -5.28
N LEU A 166 -10.16 13.57 -5.37
CA LEU A 166 -11.21 13.39 -6.36
C LEU A 166 -12.42 14.31 -6.12
N ALA A 167 -12.82 14.51 -4.85
CA ALA A 167 -13.91 15.41 -4.51
C ALA A 167 -13.58 16.87 -4.87
N VAL A 168 -12.34 17.32 -4.61
CA VAL A 168 -11.88 18.66 -4.99
C VAL A 168 -11.96 18.86 -6.50
N GLN A 169 -11.47 17.89 -7.29
CA GLN A 169 -11.56 18.00 -8.76
C GLN A 169 -13.00 18.09 -9.24
N ALA A 170 -13.91 17.27 -8.67
CA ALA A 170 -15.32 17.31 -9.01
C ALA A 170 -15.96 18.67 -8.64
N LEU A 171 -15.66 19.20 -7.46
CA LEU A 171 -16.16 20.50 -7.02
C LEU A 171 -15.66 21.66 -7.89
N LEU A 172 -14.38 21.65 -8.27
CA LEU A 172 -13.82 22.65 -9.17
C LEU A 172 -14.45 22.58 -10.57
N ALA A 173 -14.77 21.38 -11.05
CA ALA A 173 -15.45 21.19 -12.33
C ALA A 173 -16.89 21.75 -12.36
N CYS A 174 -17.55 21.89 -11.21
CA CYS A 174 -18.89 22.48 -11.12
C CYS A 174 -18.91 24.01 -11.30
N ASN A 175 -17.74 24.68 -11.27
CA ASN A 175 -17.61 26.14 -11.40
C ASN A 175 -18.44 26.95 -10.37
N LEU A 176 -18.57 26.41 -9.14
CA LEU A 176 -19.28 27.03 -8.01
C LEU A 176 -18.32 27.61 -6.96
N THR A 177 -17.10 27.97 -7.38
CA THR A 177 -16.00 28.39 -6.49
C THR A 177 -16.40 29.46 -5.47
N ASP A 178 -17.23 30.43 -5.88
CA ASP A 178 -17.69 31.53 -5.04
C ASP A 178 -18.55 31.07 -3.85
N GLU A 179 -19.17 29.89 -3.96
CA GLU A 179 -20.02 29.31 -2.91
C GLU A 179 -19.26 28.32 -2.01
N ILE A 180 -18.15 27.75 -2.50
CA ILE A 180 -17.44 26.66 -1.84
C ILE A 180 -16.04 27.03 -1.31
N GLY A 181 -15.68 28.32 -1.29
CA GLY A 181 -14.38 28.80 -0.81
C GLY A 181 -13.92 28.16 0.52
N PRO A 182 -14.73 28.17 1.60
CA PRO A 182 -14.36 27.53 2.86
C PRO A 182 -14.09 26.02 2.76
N ILE A 183 -14.75 25.32 1.84
CA ILE A 183 -14.53 23.88 1.58
C ILE A 183 -13.19 23.70 0.86
N LEU A 184 -12.92 24.51 -0.18
CA LEU A 184 -11.68 24.45 -0.95
C LEU A 184 -10.46 24.80 -0.09
N MET A 185 -10.58 25.79 0.80
CA MET A 185 -9.52 26.14 1.75
C MET A 185 -9.16 24.96 2.67
N LYS A 186 -10.17 24.33 3.29
CA LYS A 186 -9.95 23.16 4.16
C LYS A 186 -9.37 21.98 3.40
N ALA A 187 -9.85 21.73 2.18
CA ALA A 187 -9.34 20.65 1.34
C ALA A 187 -7.89 20.92 0.91
N HIS A 188 -7.55 22.16 0.56
CA HIS A 188 -6.20 22.58 0.25
C HIS A 188 -5.26 22.37 1.44
N ASP A 189 -5.67 22.81 2.64
CA ASP A 189 -4.91 22.59 3.87
C ASP A 189 -4.73 21.11 4.19
N PHE A 190 -5.77 20.30 3.99
CA PHE A 190 -5.69 18.86 4.17
C PHE A 190 -4.72 18.19 3.19
N LEU A 191 -4.79 18.51 1.89
CA LEU A 191 -3.89 17.96 0.88
C LEU A 191 -2.45 18.42 1.10
N LYS A 192 -2.23 19.69 1.46
CA LYS A 192 -0.93 20.20 1.91
C LYS A 192 -0.43 19.40 3.11
N ASN A 193 -1.24 19.16 4.13
CA ASN A 193 -0.78 18.43 5.32
C ASN A 193 -0.60 16.91 5.07
N SER A 194 -1.22 16.38 4.02
CA SER A 194 -1.17 14.95 3.68
C SER A 194 0.03 14.54 2.82
N GLN A 195 0.76 15.49 2.22
CA GLN A 195 1.97 15.15 1.47
C GLN A 195 3.05 14.61 2.43
N VAL A 196 3.73 13.56 1.99
CA VAL A 196 4.88 13.02 2.71
C VAL A 196 6.08 13.95 2.53
N THR A 197 6.64 14.44 3.64
CA THR A 197 7.73 15.44 3.64
C THR A 197 9.12 14.82 3.74
N ASP A 198 9.20 13.54 4.10
CA ASP A 198 10.44 12.87 4.46
C ASP A 198 10.51 11.50 3.80
N ASN A 199 11.72 11.07 3.45
CA ASN A 199 11.95 9.67 3.07
C ASN A 199 11.93 8.77 4.32
N PRO A 200 11.66 7.47 4.17
CA PRO A 200 11.81 6.53 5.28
C PRO A 200 13.23 6.60 5.84
N GLN A 201 13.37 6.37 7.15
CA GLN A 201 14.65 6.55 7.85
C GLN A 201 15.72 5.58 7.34
N GLY A 202 16.99 6.02 7.45
CA GLY A 202 18.17 5.20 7.14
C GLY A 202 18.27 4.79 5.67
N ASP A 203 18.91 3.63 5.43
CA ASP A 203 19.03 3.04 4.09
C ASP A 203 17.74 2.31 3.70
N PHE A 204 16.72 3.08 3.34
CA PHE A 204 15.40 2.57 2.97
C PHE A 204 15.41 1.71 1.71
N ARG A 205 16.43 1.84 0.85
CA ARG A 205 16.56 1.04 -0.38
C ARG A 205 16.90 -0.41 -0.07
N SER A 206 17.82 -0.67 0.86
CA SER A 206 18.10 -2.05 1.30
C SER A 206 16.93 -2.68 2.07
N MET A 207 16.00 -1.86 2.55
CA MET A 207 14.73 -2.30 3.13
C MET A 207 13.59 -2.41 2.11
N PHE A 208 13.91 -2.30 0.81
CA PHE A 208 12.96 -2.42 -0.31
C PHE A 208 11.84 -1.38 -0.31
N ARG A 209 12.07 -0.20 0.28
CA ARG A 209 11.23 0.99 0.12
C ARG A 209 11.72 1.83 -1.05
N HIS A 210 10.80 2.61 -1.61
CA HIS A 210 11.11 3.65 -2.58
C HIS A 210 11.24 5.02 -1.89
N ILE A 211 11.65 6.04 -2.64
CA ILE A 211 11.54 7.44 -2.19
C ILE A 211 10.09 7.72 -1.85
N SER A 212 9.83 8.34 -0.69
CA SER A 212 8.48 8.74 -0.29
C SER A 212 8.28 10.26 -0.26
N LYS A 213 9.35 11.03 -0.07
CA LYS A 213 9.30 12.49 0.00
C LYS A 213 8.68 13.06 -1.28
N GLY A 214 7.67 13.92 -1.11
CA GLY A 214 6.95 14.59 -2.18
C GLY A 214 5.67 13.88 -2.64
N GLY A 215 5.49 12.60 -2.32
CA GLY A 215 4.31 11.84 -2.70
C GLY A 215 3.13 12.00 -1.74
N TRP A 216 1.96 11.52 -2.17
CA TRP A 216 0.76 11.35 -1.36
C TRP A 216 0.39 9.87 -1.26
N THR A 217 0.00 9.46 -0.06
CA THR A 217 -0.53 8.11 0.19
C THR A 217 -2.01 8.06 -0.14
N PHE A 218 -2.59 6.87 -0.11
CA PHE A 218 -4.03 6.68 -0.29
C PHE A 218 -4.87 7.27 0.86
N SER A 219 -4.34 7.29 2.08
CA SER A 219 -5.05 7.73 3.29
C SER A 219 -4.56 9.06 3.81
N ASN A 220 -3.42 9.06 4.49
CA ASN A 220 -2.86 10.21 5.18
C ASN A 220 -1.32 10.17 5.17
N LYS A 221 -0.70 11.27 5.60
CA LYS A 221 0.75 11.39 5.66
C LYS A 221 1.42 10.29 6.48
N ASP A 222 0.77 9.86 7.57
CA ASP A 222 1.37 8.95 8.53
C ASP A 222 1.64 7.57 7.94
N HIS A 223 0.76 7.09 7.05
CA HIS A 223 0.89 5.81 6.37
C HIS A 223 2.25 5.65 5.64
N GLY A 224 2.82 6.74 5.13
CA GLY A 224 4.19 6.75 4.60
C GLY A 224 4.43 5.97 3.30
N TRP A 225 3.37 5.40 2.71
CA TRP A 225 3.36 4.69 1.43
C TRP A 225 2.69 5.53 0.34
N PRO A 226 3.43 6.45 -0.30
CA PRO A 226 2.88 7.20 -1.40
C PRO A 226 2.66 6.29 -2.60
N VAL A 227 1.59 6.59 -3.34
CA VAL A 227 1.14 5.81 -4.48
C VAL A 227 1.02 6.74 -5.69
N SER A 228 1.24 6.20 -6.88
CA SER A 228 1.47 7.04 -8.07
C SER A 228 0.26 7.90 -8.45
N ASP A 229 -0.93 7.30 -8.42
CA ASP A 229 -2.18 7.96 -8.78
C ASP A 229 -2.59 8.96 -7.71
N CYS A 230 -2.60 8.58 -6.42
CA CYS A 230 -2.92 9.53 -5.34
C CYS A 230 -1.98 10.74 -5.35
N SER A 231 -0.69 10.51 -5.65
CA SER A 231 0.28 11.60 -5.79
C SER A 231 -0.03 12.48 -6.99
N SER A 232 -0.44 11.90 -8.11
CA SER A 232 -0.79 12.65 -9.32
C SER A 232 -2.07 13.47 -9.13
N GLU A 233 -3.13 12.86 -8.59
CA GLU A 233 -4.41 13.52 -8.34
C GLU A 233 -4.27 14.64 -7.29
N SER A 234 -3.55 14.38 -6.20
CA SER A 234 -3.30 15.41 -5.17
C SER A 234 -2.41 16.54 -5.69
N PHE A 235 -1.39 16.21 -6.49
CA PHE A 235 -0.54 17.21 -7.13
C PHE A 235 -1.34 18.11 -8.08
N LEU A 236 -2.24 17.53 -8.90
CA LEU A 236 -3.11 18.28 -9.79
C LEU A 236 -4.02 19.23 -9.02
N CYS A 237 -4.64 18.77 -7.93
CA CYS A 237 -5.45 19.62 -7.06
C CYS A 237 -4.64 20.77 -6.48
N CYS A 238 -3.50 20.49 -5.84
CA CYS A 238 -2.67 21.53 -5.24
C CYS A 238 -2.16 22.54 -6.29
N LEU A 239 -1.82 22.07 -7.49
CA LEU A 239 -1.39 22.93 -8.58
C LEU A 239 -2.53 23.85 -9.04
N HIS A 240 -3.73 23.31 -9.25
CA HIS A 240 -4.89 24.11 -9.64
C HIS A 240 -5.25 25.14 -8.55
N LEU A 241 -5.35 24.72 -7.30
CA LEU A 241 -5.64 25.58 -6.15
C LEU A 241 -4.59 26.69 -6.01
N SER A 242 -3.31 26.43 -6.33
CA SER A 242 -2.25 27.45 -6.27
C SER A 242 -2.43 28.62 -7.25
N THR A 243 -3.25 28.44 -8.30
CA THR A 243 -3.59 29.49 -9.27
C THR A 243 -4.71 30.40 -8.78
N MET A 244 -5.45 29.99 -7.75
CA MET A 244 -6.55 30.74 -7.17
C MET A 244 -6.05 31.77 -6.14
N THR A 245 -6.92 32.69 -5.74
CA THR A 245 -6.55 33.74 -4.78
C THR A 245 -6.53 33.19 -3.35
N PRO A 246 -5.58 33.62 -2.49
CA PRO A 246 -5.49 33.13 -1.11
C PRO A 246 -6.75 33.37 -0.27
N GLU A 247 -7.59 34.34 -0.62
CA GLU A 247 -8.86 34.60 0.04
C GLU A 247 -9.84 33.43 -0.10
N ILE A 248 -9.73 32.65 -1.20
CA ILE A 248 -10.60 31.50 -1.49
C ILE A 248 -10.00 30.21 -0.93
N VAL A 249 -8.70 29.98 -1.16
CA VAL A 249 -8.06 28.68 -0.92
C VAL A 249 -7.04 28.67 0.21
N GLY A 250 -6.87 29.79 0.90
CA GLY A 250 -5.85 29.96 1.94
C GLY A 250 -4.44 30.10 1.38
N GLU A 251 -3.45 29.96 2.26
CA GLU A 251 -2.03 30.09 1.90
C GLU A 251 -1.63 29.08 0.82
N LYS A 252 -0.86 29.56 -0.17
CA LYS A 252 -0.37 28.73 -1.27
C LYS A 252 0.64 27.70 -0.77
N MET A 253 0.68 26.55 -1.43
CA MET A 253 1.71 25.55 -1.18
C MET A 253 3.07 26.05 -1.66
N GLU A 254 4.11 25.86 -0.85
CA GLU A 254 5.47 26.30 -1.20
C GLU A 254 5.99 25.63 -2.48
N PRO A 255 6.68 26.37 -3.39
CA PRO A 255 7.23 25.85 -4.65
C PRO A 255 8.07 24.57 -4.50
N GLU A 256 8.87 24.50 -3.44
CA GLU A 256 9.75 23.36 -3.13
C GLU A 256 8.98 22.05 -3.02
N ARG A 257 7.75 22.12 -2.52
CA ARG A 257 6.91 20.95 -2.33
C ARG A 257 6.37 20.40 -3.65
N PHE A 258 6.21 21.26 -4.66
CA PHE A 258 5.90 20.83 -6.03
C PHE A 258 7.12 20.18 -6.69
N TYR A 259 8.33 20.69 -6.45
CA TYR A 259 9.56 20.03 -6.93
C TYR A 259 9.75 18.65 -6.29
N ASP A 260 9.50 18.52 -4.99
CA ASP A 260 9.53 17.21 -4.32
C ASP A 260 8.52 16.24 -4.93
N ALA A 261 7.28 16.68 -5.20
CA ALA A 261 6.26 15.87 -5.86
C ALA A 261 6.66 15.44 -7.27
N ALA A 262 7.19 16.37 -8.07
CA ALA A 262 7.71 16.08 -9.41
C ALA A 262 8.85 15.06 -9.35
N ASN A 263 9.79 15.22 -8.41
CA ASN A 263 10.88 14.28 -8.20
C ASN A 263 10.36 12.87 -7.83
N PHE A 264 9.38 12.78 -6.93
CA PHE A 264 8.73 11.51 -6.62
C PHE A 264 8.12 10.87 -7.88
N MET A 265 7.28 11.60 -8.63
CA MET A 265 6.61 11.09 -9.83
C MET A 265 7.59 10.69 -10.95
N LEU A 266 8.69 11.41 -11.13
CA LEU A 266 9.73 11.04 -12.09
C LEU A 266 10.51 9.80 -11.65
N SER A 267 10.77 9.65 -10.34
CA SER A 267 11.52 8.52 -9.79
C SER A 267 10.83 7.16 -9.94
N ILE A 268 9.52 7.15 -10.18
CA ILE A 268 8.69 5.95 -10.30
C ILE A 268 8.40 5.57 -11.76
N GLN A 269 8.96 6.30 -12.72
CA GLN A 269 8.82 5.99 -14.13
C GLN A 269 9.55 4.68 -14.49
N VAL A 270 8.85 3.81 -15.21
CA VAL A 270 9.40 2.54 -15.70
C VAL A 270 9.92 2.69 -17.15
N ARG A 271 11.00 1.98 -17.49
CA ARG A 271 11.72 2.08 -18.78
C ARG A 271 10.88 1.74 -20.02
N LYS A 272 9.70 1.12 -19.86
CA LYS A 272 8.74 0.88 -20.96
C LYS A 272 7.52 1.79 -20.76
N GLN A 273 7.41 2.84 -21.58
CA GLN A 273 6.24 3.74 -21.69
C GLN A 273 4.91 3.05 -22.07
N ARG A 274 4.89 1.71 -22.24
CA ARG A 274 3.64 0.94 -22.29
C ARG A 274 3.30 0.46 -20.90
N TYR A 275 2.39 1.20 -20.23
CA TYR A 275 1.66 0.85 -19.02
C TYR A 275 1.66 -0.67 -18.72
N ARG A 276 2.65 -1.15 -17.99
CA ARG A 276 2.63 -2.47 -17.37
C ARG A 276 3.06 -2.30 -15.92
N ALA A 277 2.10 -2.58 -15.05
CA ALA A 277 2.23 -2.64 -13.61
C ALA A 277 3.13 -3.80 -13.22
N ILE A 278 4.43 -3.68 -13.40
CA ILE A 278 5.39 -4.67 -12.92
C ILE A 278 6.62 -3.91 -12.41
N ASP A 279 6.83 -4.11 -11.12
CA ASP A 279 7.99 -3.72 -10.31
C ASP A 279 8.07 -2.25 -9.87
N ASN A 280 7.83 -2.06 -8.57
CA ASN A 280 8.35 -1.02 -7.67
C ASN A 280 7.44 0.11 -7.18
N LEU A 281 6.14 0.13 -7.49
CA LEU A 281 5.25 1.03 -6.78
C LEU A 281 3.83 0.49 -6.73
N ILE A 282 3.12 0.86 -5.68
CA ILE A 282 1.67 0.81 -5.65
C ILE A 282 1.19 1.74 -6.77
N ILE A 283 0.94 1.16 -7.93
CA ILE A 283 0.15 1.78 -8.98
C ILE A 283 -1.23 1.17 -8.79
N PHE A 284 -2.08 1.82 -7.99
CA PHE A 284 -3.49 1.75 -8.29
C PHE A 284 -3.63 2.45 -9.64
N LYS A 285 -4.02 1.71 -10.66
CA LYS A 285 -4.55 2.32 -11.86
C LYS A 285 -6.04 2.29 -11.65
N ALA A 286 -6.61 3.33 -11.06
CA ALA A 286 -8.03 3.56 -11.21
C ALA A 286 -8.29 3.78 -12.71
N CYS A 287 -8.65 2.71 -13.43
CA CYS A 287 -9.18 2.79 -14.78
C CYS A 287 -10.62 3.33 -14.72
N ILE A 288 -10.79 4.51 -14.16
CA ILE A 288 -12.03 5.27 -14.11
C ILE A 288 -11.58 6.68 -14.51
N PHE A 289 -11.36 6.97 -15.79
CA PHE A 289 -12.28 7.81 -16.57
C PHE A 289 -11.87 7.89 -18.06
N ASN A 290 -11.10 6.94 -18.60
CA ASN A 290 -10.61 7.07 -19.97
C ASN A 290 -11.62 6.75 -21.08
N ASP A 291 -12.79 6.15 -20.79
CA ASP A 291 -13.73 5.78 -21.86
C ASP A 291 -15.20 6.23 -21.70
N ILE A 292 -15.62 6.86 -20.57
CA ILE A 292 -17.06 7.18 -20.36
C ILE A 292 -17.36 8.67 -20.05
N GLY A 293 -16.38 9.51 -19.69
CA GLY A 293 -16.69 10.88 -19.20
C GLY A 293 -16.66 12.03 -20.21
N TRP A 294 -15.76 11.98 -21.21
CA TRP A 294 -15.44 13.20 -21.97
C TRP A 294 -16.33 13.45 -23.20
N LYS A 295 -17.00 12.43 -23.73
CA LYS A 295 -17.88 12.60 -24.91
C LYS A 295 -19.21 13.26 -24.58
N ASN A 296 -19.67 13.21 -23.33
CA ASN A 296 -21.00 13.68 -22.92
C ASN A 296 -21.02 15.11 -22.36
N LEU A 297 -19.87 15.76 -22.18
CA LEU A 297 -19.77 17.10 -21.57
C LEU A 297 -19.49 18.24 -22.56
N GLY A 298 -19.45 17.98 -23.87
CA GLY A 298 -19.32 19.04 -24.88
C GLY A 298 -18.01 19.86 -24.81
N MET A 299 -17.05 19.48 -23.98
CA MET A 299 -15.76 20.17 -23.85
C MET A 299 -14.76 19.58 -24.84
N SER A 300 -14.24 20.42 -25.74
CA SER A 300 -13.19 20.04 -26.68
C SER A 300 -11.93 19.60 -25.94
N LYS A 301 -11.35 18.48 -26.36
CA LYS A 301 -10.02 18.02 -25.92
C LYS A 301 -9.04 19.19 -25.96
N ILE A 302 -8.45 19.55 -24.82
CA ILE A 302 -7.17 20.26 -24.83
C ILE A 302 -6.16 19.23 -25.36
N PRO A 303 -5.47 19.47 -26.49
CA PRO A 303 -4.50 18.53 -26.99
C PRO A 303 -3.31 18.52 -26.03
N MET A 304 -3.19 17.48 -25.20
CA MET A 304 -1.88 17.12 -24.65
C MET A 304 -1.04 16.63 -25.83
N GLY A 305 -0.17 17.52 -26.32
CA GLY A 305 0.74 17.24 -27.43
C GLY A 305 1.59 16.01 -27.14
N THR A 306 1.42 14.98 -27.96
CA THR A 306 2.39 13.90 -28.12
C THR A 306 3.57 14.43 -28.92
N GLY A 307 4.44 15.21 -28.27
CA GLY A 307 5.70 15.66 -28.86
C GLY A 307 6.77 14.59 -28.67
N THR A 308 7.01 13.77 -29.70
CA THR A 308 8.22 12.96 -29.83
C THR A 308 9.42 13.87 -30.05
N LEU A 309 10.46 13.74 -29.21
CA LEU A 309 11.77 14.32 -29.49
C LEU A 309 12.37 13.62 -30.72
N GLY A 310 12.49 14.37 -31.82
CA GLY A 310 13.16 13.92 -33.04
C GLY A 310 12.47 14.48 -34.27
N ASP A 311 12.80 15.73 -34.61
CA ASP A 311 13.12 16.17 -35.97
C ASP A 311 13.34 17.70 -35.96
N PHE A 312 14.61 18.09 -36.00
CA PHE A 312 15.02 19.44 -36.38
C PHE A 312 14.86 19.58 -37.90
N PRO A 313 14.30 20.70 -38.38
CA PRO A 313 14.75 21.31 -39.61
C PRO A 313 15.34 22.70 -39.34
N HIS A 314 16.54 22.90 -39.89
CA HIS A 314 17.13 24.21 -40.13
C HIS A 314 16.22 25.10 -41.01
N SER A 315 16.49 26.41 -40.93
CA SER A 315 15.86 27.54 -41.65
C SER A 315 14.49 27.96 -41.09
N GLY A 316 14.19 29.23 -40.82
CA GLY A 316 14.91 30.49 -40.92
C GLY A 316 13.90 31.61 -40.69
N ARG A 317 14.30 32.64 -39.94
CA ARG A 317 13.86 34.05 -40.06
C ARG A 317 12.35 34.36 -40.09
N VAL A 318 11.86 35.06 -39.05
CA VAL A 318 11.50 36.50 -39.04
C VAL A 318 10.43 36.76 -37.96
N TRP A 319 10.63 37.88 -37.26
CA TRP A 319 9.79 38.54 -36.27
C TRP A 319 8.48 39.06 -36.87
N GLU A 320 7.37 38.91 -36.14
CA GLU A 320 6.40 39.98 -35.81
C GLU A 320 5.42 39.48 -34.73
#